data_AF-A0A8H4VET9-F1
#
_entry.id   AF-A0A8H4VET9-F1
#
_cell.length_a   1.000
_cell.length_b   1.000
_cell.length_c   1.000
_cell.angle_alpha   90.00
_cell.angle_beta   90.00
_cell.angle_gamma   90.00
#
_symmetry.space_group_name_H-M   'P 1'
#
loop_
_entity.id
_entity.type
_entity.pdbx_description
1 polymer ?
#
loop_
_entity_poly.entity_id
_entity_poly.type
_entity_poly.pdbx_seq_one_letter_code
_entity_poly.pdbx_strand_id
1 'polypeptide(L)'
;MAPHRALLLACVATLHVTLSAQAVPENLWKESLMSNSEYVVYRPDKISPHELRAKGGFWPSGPDPGRHVFMPPVNLSLYRHDQDALDPDRRDDWGFISFMSRYPLALNWLQIRSQLPGYIYAVHATPNFVSVDESLRWFAKSRDAQDYAAVGHVGFDQVMAWRRITYDQYSPGNLLIGAVEENSFYNKSRYENEAWSGAEYQLAVFPPQHEVVRDRLQPWCDEENCQPRSATVAAKAAALRLLASKIAVRSLKLHFRLSQDTLAGTFDSILVRIGESLPITIFKSPDSGWERHLDVDMKYAFGPEPIFLANLTGLRILHRRRRGRIWPDDFKVDGIRLEALTSLSDVPIEVNKFNSMERWVGTREVGVKVVWRKQISAEDWKWE
;
A
#
# COMPACT_ATOMS: atom_id res chain seq x y z
N MET A 1 -39.66 -3.27 67.74
CA MET A 1 -40.10 -3.66 66.38
C MET A 1 -38.98 -3.32 65.41
N ALA A 2 -38.23 -4.33 64.99
CA ALA A 2 -37.15 -4.23 64.02
C ALA A 2 -37.46 -5.23 62.89
N PRO A 3 -37.25 -4.88 61.61
CA PRO A 3 -37.51 -5.82 60.53
C PRO A 3 -36.28 -6.73 60.30
N HIS A 4 -36.52 -8.03 60.33
CA HIS A 4 -35.57 -9.04 59.87
C HIS A 4 -35.36 -8.91 58.35
N ARG A 5 -34.13 -8.63 57.94
CA ARG A 5 -33.66 -8.83 56.55
C ARG A 5 -33.25 -10.28 56.40
N ALA A 6 -34.02 -11.05 55.63
CA ALA A 6 -33.60 -12.35 55.13
C ALA A 6 -32.58 -12.14 53.99
N LEU A 7 -31.37 -12.69 54.14
CA LEU A 7 -30.40 -12.81 53.07
C LEU A 7 -30.81 -13.98 52.15
N LEU A 8 -31.16 -13.68 50.91
CA LEU A 8 -31.22 -14.66 49.83
C LEU A 8 -29.80 -14.81 49.25
N LEU A 9 -29.10 -15.89 49.61
CA LEU A 9 -27.93 -16.34 48.86
C LEU A 9 -28.41 -16.91 47.52
N ALA A 10 -28.21 -16.17 46.44
CA ALA A 10 -28.28 -16.72 45.09
C ALA A 10 -26.96 -17.43 44.79
N CYS A 11 -26.98 -18.77 44.75
CA CYS A 11 -25.89 -19.57 44.20
C CYS A 11 -25.76 -19.27 42.70
N VAL A 12 -24.73 -18.50 42.34
CA VAL A 12 -24.25 -18.42 40.96
C VAL A 12 -23.48 -19.71 40.66
N ALA A 13 -24.15 -20.67 40.03
CA ALA A 13 -23.48 -21.84 39.46
C ALA A 13 -22.70 -21.36 38.23
N THR A 14 -21.40 -21.15 38.37
CA THR A 14 -20.49 -20.94 37.24
C THR A 14 -20.36 -22.26 36.48
N LEU A 15 -21.06 -22.37 35.34
CA LEU A 15 -20.74 -23.38 34.34
C LEU A 15 -19.36 -23.04 33.74
N HIS A 16 -18.32 -23.68 34.28
CA HIS A 16 -17.05 -23.82 33.58
C HIS A 16 -17.25 -24.83 32.44
N VAL A 17 -17.55 -24.32 31.25
CA VAL A 17 -17.33 -25.07 30.02
C VAL A 17 -15.80 -25.14 29.85
N THR A 18 -15.21 -26.22 30.34
CA THR A 18 -13.87 -26.63 29.95
C THR A 18 -13.94 -26.99 28.47
N LEU A 19 -13.54 -26.07 27.58
CA LEU A 19 -13.10 -26.46 26.24
C LEU A 19 -11.97 -27.48 26.45
N SER A 20 -12.19 -28.72 26.04
CA SER A 20 -11.09 -29.66 25.87
C SER A 20 -10.12 -29.03 24.87
N ALA A 21 -8.96 -28.61 25.37
CA ALA A 21 -7.81 -28.26 24.56
C ALA A 21 -7.32 -29.54 23.85
N GLN A 22 -8.01 -29.95 22.79
CA GLN A 22 -7.36 -30.72 21.75
C GLN A 22 -6.27 -29.81 21.21
N ALA A 23 -5.02 -30.19 21.47
CA ALA A 23 -3.83 -29.51 20.98
C ALA A 23 -3.98 -29.29 19.48
N VAL A 24 -4.30 -28.05 19.11
CA VAL A 24 -4.26 -27.60 17.73
C VAL A 24 -2.80 -27.73 17.31
N PRO A 25 -2.45 -28.57 16.31
CA PRO A 25 -1.06 -28.76 15.93
C PRO A 25 -0.41 -27.40 15.65
N GLU A 26 0.76 -27.12 16.20
CA GLU A 26 1.43 -25.82 15.99
C GLU A 26 1.80 -25.57 14.52
N ASN A 27 1.92 -26.62 13.70
CA ASN A 27 2.16 -26.55 12.25
C ASN A 27 0.93 -27.02 11.45
N LEU A 28 -0.06 -26.13 11.27
CA LEU A 28 -1.32 -26.38 10.54
C LEU A 28 -1.24 -26.24 9.02
N TRP A 29 -0.10 -25.82 8.49
CA TRP A 29 0.15 -25.60 7.07
C TRP A 29 1.48 -26.27 6.70
N LYS A 30 1.61 -26.80 5.48
CA LYS A 30 2.83 -27.51 5.07
C LYS A 30 4.04 -26.57 5.16
N GLU A 31 5.11 -27.00 5.83
CA GLU A 31 6.38 -26.25 5.94
C GLU A 31 6.93 -25.82 4.58
N SER A 32 6.69 -26.61 3.52
CA SER A 32 7.08 -26.31 2.14
C SER A 32 6.44 -25.04 1.56
N LEU A 33 5.30 -24.58 2.11
CA LEU A 33 4.62 -23.34 1.71
C LEU A 33 5.04 -22.14 2.58
N MET A 34 5.57 -22.40 3.78
CA MET A 34 5.81 -21.39 4.81
C MET A 34 7.30 -21.21 5.12
N SER A 35 8.15 -21.19 4.08
CA SER A 35 9.58 -20.91 4.26
C SER A 35 9.84 -19.53 4.90
N ASN A 36 8.82 -18.66 4.92
CA ASN A 36 8.80 -17.42 5.67
C ASN A 36 7.42 -17.18 6.32
N SER A 37 7.07 -18.02 7.31
CA SER A 37 5.77 -17.95 8.02
C SER A 37 5.50 -16.59 8.69
N GLU A 38 6.54 -15.77 8.86
CA GLU A 38 6.43 -14.42 9.41
C GLU A 38 5.42 -13.59 8.62
N TYR A 39 5.47 -13.61 7.28
CA TYR A 39 4.62 -12.75 6.43
C TYR A 39 3.31 -13.40 5.98
N VAL A 40 2.79 -14.38 6.72
CA VAL A 40 1.51 -15.01 6.39
C VAL A 40 0.40 -14.46 7.27
N VAL A 41 -0.66 -13.98 6.64
CA VAL A 41 -1.88 -13.52 7.32
C VAL A 41 -3.08 -14.35 6.90
N TYR A 42 -4.08 -14.40 7.77
CA TYR A 42 -5.23 -15.27 7.64
C TYR A 42 -6.51 -14.48 7.48
N ARG A 43 -7.35 -14.90 6.55
CA ARG A 43 -8.67 -14.30 6.35
C ARG A 43 -9.77 -15.35 6.45
N PRO A 44 -10.63 -15.28 7.48
CA PRO A 44 -11.88 -16.03 7.50
C PRO A 44 -12.93 -15.35 6.61
N ASP A 45 -13.58 -16.11 5.74
CA ASP A 45 -14.60 -15.60 4.80
C ASP A 45 -15.59 -16.71 4.37
N LYS A 46 -16.78 -16.33 3.89
CA LYS A 46 -17.77 -17.26 3.31
C LYS A 46 -17.59 -17.44 1.80
N ILE A 47 -16.89 -16.52 1.14
CA ILE A 47 -16.62 -16.62 -0.29
C ILE A 47 -15.90 -17.94 -0.58
N SER A 48 -16.30 -18.62 -1.67
CA SER A 48 -15.61 -19.84 -2.10
C SER A 48 -14.34 -19.50 -2.88
N PRO A 49 -13.31 -20.37 -2.92
CA PRO A 49 -12.11 -20.15 -3.73
C PRO A 49 -12.41 -19.90 -5.21
N HIS A 50 -13.42 -20.59 -5.77
CA HIS A 50 -13.88 -20.38 -7.14
C HIS A 50 -14.45 -18.98 -7.35
N GLU A 51 -15.33 -18.52 -6.44
CA GLU A 51 -15.91 -17.19 -6.50
C GLU A 51 -14.85 -16.09 -6.28
N LEU A 52 -13.94 -16.29 -5.32
CA LEU A 52 -12.84 -15.37 -5.04
C LEU A 52 -11.94 -15.20 -6.28
N ARG A 53 -11.64 -16.30 -6.97
CA ARG A 53 -10.91 -16.28 -8.24
C ARG A 53 -11.67 -15.50 -9.31
N ALA A 54 -12.98 -15.70 -9.44
CA ALA A 54 -13.81 -14.98 -10.39
C ALA A 54 -13.85 -13.46 -10.12
N LYS A 55 -13.76 -13.05 -8.85
CA LYS A 55 -13.63 -11.63 -8.44
C LYS A 55 -12.21 -11.07 -8.55
N GLY A 56 -11.23 -11.91 -8.89
CA GLY A 56 -9.81 -11.53 -8.97
C GLY A 56 -9.14 -11.31 -7.61
N GLY A 57 -9.77 -11.69 -6.50
CA GLY A 57 -9.26 -11.51 -5.13
C GLY A 57 -10.22 -10.75 -4.21
N PHE A 58 -9.66 -10.23 -3.11
CA PHE A 58 -10.41 -9.45 -2.11
C PHE A 58 -10.36 -7.96 -2.42
N TRP A 59 -11.47 -7.28 -2.17
CA TRP A 59 -11.66 -5.86 -2.39
C TRP A 59 -12.26 -5.20 -1.13
N PRO A 60 -11.92 -3.94 -0.83
CA PRO A 60 -12.62 -3.18 0.20
C PRO A 60 -14.09 -2.94 -0.21
N SER A 61 -14.96 -2.83 0.78
CA SER A 61 -16.36 -2.43 0.63
C SER A 61 -16.49 -0.97 0.18
N GLY A 62 -17.45 -0.68 -0.70
CA GLY A 62 -17.74 0.67 -1.18
C GLY A 62 -18.26 0.71 -2.63
N PRO A 63 -18.58 1.91 -3.17
CA PRO A 63 -18.94 2.06 -4.57
C PRO A 63 -17.75 1.64 -5.45
N ASP A 64 -18.10 0.91 -6.52
CA ASP A 64 -17.24 0.14 -7.42
C ASP A 64 -15.76 0.58 -7.34
N PRO A 65 -14.86 -0.26 -6.80
CA PRO A 65 -13.43 -0.01 -6.91
C PRO A 65 -13.16 -0.02 -8.40
N GLY A 66 -13.18 1.17 -9.01
CA GLY A 66 -13.12 1.33 -10.46
C GLY A 66 -12.03 0.42 -10.98
N ARG A 67 -12.25 -0.20 -12.15
CA ARG A 67 -11.46 -1.26 -12.80
C ARG A 67 -9.93 -1.07 -12.86
N HIS A 68 -9.43 0.00 -12.27
CA HIS A 68 -8.06 0.38 -12.02
C HIS A 68 -7.66 -0.01 -10.58
N VAL A 69 -6.79 -1.02 -10.47
CA VAL A 69 -6.09 -1.47 -9.24
C VAL A 69 -5.35 -0.32 -8.51
N PHE A 70 -5.23 0.85 -9.15
CA PHE A 70 -4.47 2.01 -8.71
C PHE A 70 -5.30 3.16 -8.09
N MET A 71 -6.63 3.08 -8.02
CA MET A 71 -7.39 4.16 -7.36
C MET A 71 -7.40 3.96 -5.84
N PRO A 72 -7.00 4.99 -5.05
CA PRO A 72 -7.11 4.90 -3.61
C PRO A 72 -8.59 4.87 -3.24
N PRO A 73 -8.97 4.10 -2.20
CA PRO A 73 -10.33 4.11 -1.69
C PRO A 73 -10.80 5.53 -1.34
N VAL A 74 -12.05 5.84 -1.67
CA VAL A 74 -12.61 7.19 -1.51
C VAL A 74 -12.83 7.59 -0.04
N ASN A 75 -12.79 6.64 0.88
CA ASN A 75 -12.90 6.86 2.33
C ASN A 75 -11.80 6.07 3.03
N LEU A 76 -10.77 6.74 3.56
CA LEU A 76 -9.66 6.12 4.28
C LEU A 76 -9.68 6.53 5.75
N SER A 77 -9.88 5.55 6.64
CA SER A 77 -9.65 5.72 8.08
C SER A 77 -9.41 4.36 8.71
N LEU A 78 -8.15 4.07 9.02
CA LEU A 78 -7.76 2.83 9.69
C LEU A 78 -8.39 2.75 11.09
N TYR A 79 -8.55 3.89 11.78
CA TYR A 79 -9.26 3.93 13.05
C TYR A 79 -10.70 3.46 12.91
N ARG A 80 -11.47 4.01 11.97
CA ARG A 80 -12.87 3.58 11.76
C ARG A 80 -12.98 2.15 11.26
N HIS A 81 -12.06 1.73 10.39
CA HIS A 81 -11.92 0.34 9.98
C HIS A 81 -11.78 -0.59 11.19
N ASP A 82 -10.83 -0.32 12.09
CA ASP A 82 -10.61 -1.11 13.31
C ASP A 82 -11.82 -1.08 14.25
N GLN A 83 -12.53 0.05 14.35
CA GLN A 83 -13.79 0.11 15.12
C GLN A 83 -14.88 -0.83 14.56
N ASP A 84 -14.93 -0.96 13.23
CA ASP A 84 -15.92 -1.75 12.51
C ASP A 84 -15.45 -3.20 12.20
N ALA A 85 -14.16 -3.53 12.39
CA ALA A 85 -13.53 -4.80 11.98
C ALA A 85 -14.15 -6.08 12.60
N LEU A 86 -14.84 -5.92 13.73
CA LEU A 86 -15.54 -7.02 14.41
C LEU A 86 -16.91 -7.36 13.79
N ASP A 87 -17.46 -6.47 12.97
CA ASP A 87 -18.72 -6.67 12.24
C ASP A 87 -18.43 -7.35 10.89
N PRO A 88 -18.94 -8.57 10.64
CA PRO A 88 -18.75 -9.29 9.38
C PRO A 88 -19.10 -8.49 8.13
N ASP A 89 -20.08 -7.58 8.21
CA ASP A 89 -20.59 -6.84 7.05
C ASP A 89 -19.83 -5.53 6.81
N ARG A 90 -19.02 -5.08 7.78
CA ARG A 90 -18.34 -3.78 7.76
C ARG A 90 -16.83 -3.86 7.93
N ARG A 91 -16.30 -5.05 8.17
CA ARG A 91 -14.86 -5.28 8.34
C ARG A 91 -14.00 -4.96 7.12
N ASP A 92 -14.58 -4.73 5.96
CA ASP A 92 -13.83 -4.30 4.77
C ASP A 92 -14.17 -2.84 4.37
N ASP A 93 -14.83 -2.09 5.25
CA ASP A 93 -15.11 -0.68 5.04
C ASP A 93 -13.86 0.18 5.21
N TRP A 94 -14.01 1.47 4.87
CA TRP A 94 -12.99 2.50 5.04
C TRP A 94 -11.70 2.25 4.24
N GLY A 95 -11.81 1.51 3.14
CA GLY A 95 -10.73 1.33 2.17
C GLY A 95 -9.70 0.26 2.52
N PHE A 96 -10.00 -0.55 3.53
CA PHE A 96 -9.12 -1.61 3.99
C PHE A 96 -9.85 -2.95 3.96
N ILE A 97 -9.08 -4.04 3.89
CA ILE A 97 -9.56 -5.40 4.02
C ILE A 97 -8.93 -5.98 5.29
N SER A 98 -9.74 -6.52 6.22
CA SER A 98 -9.20 -7.05 7.48
C SER A 98 -8.61 -8.46 7.31
N PHE A 99 -7.45 -8.66 7.92
CA PHE A 99 -6.74 -9.94 8.05
C PHE A 99 -6.24 -10.12 9.49
N MET A 100 -6.03 -11.37 9.88
CA MET A 100 -5.54 -11.73 11.21
C MET A 100 -4.14 -12.31 11.11
N SER A 101 -3.28 -12.00 12.08
CA SER A 101 -1.94 -12.57 12.20
C SER A 101 -1.90 -14.09 12.37
N ARG A 102 -2.96 -14.69 12.95
CA ARG A 102 -2.91 -16.10 13.41
C ARG A 102 -4.14 -16.88 13.00
N TYR A 103 -3.91 -18.12 12.55
CA TYR A 103 -4.98 -19.04 12.16
C TYR A 103 -6.01 -19.31 13.28
N PRO A 104 -5.64 -19.55 14.55
CA PRO A 104 -6.62 -19.73 15.63
C PRO A 104 -7.56 -18.54 15.81
N LEU A 105 -7.09 -17.31 15.56
CA LEU A 105 -7.95 -16.12 15.62
C LEU A 105 -8.97 -16.12 14.48
N ALA A 106 -8.53 -16.47 13.26
CA ALA A 106 -9.43 -16.62 12.11
C ALA A 106 -10.50 -17.69 12.33
N LEU A 107 -10.11 -18.82 12.94
CA LEU A 107 -11.04 -19.90 13.29
C LEU A 107 -12.06 -19.45 14.33
N ASN A 108 -11.59 -18.84 15.42
CA ASN A 108 -12.45 -18.31 16.48
C ASN A 108 -13.42 -17.25 15.95
N TRP A 109 -12.97 -16.39 15.03
CA TRP A 109 -13.82 -15.39 14.40
C TRP A 109 -14.96 -16.02 13.60
N LEU A 110 -14.72 -17.05 12.78
CA LEU A 110 -15.78 -17.77 12.07
C LEU A 110 -16.84 -18.35 13.02
N GLN A 111 -16.39 -18.94 14.13
CA GLN A 111 -17.25 -19.56 15.13
C GLN A 111 -18.15 -18.53 15.82
N ILE A 112 -17.55 -17.51 16.44
CA ILE A 112 -18.28 -16.53 17.27
C ILE A 112 -19.23 -15.67 16.43
N ARG A 113 -18.91 -15.45 15.15
CA ARG A 113 -19.71 -14.62 14.24
C ARG A 113 -20.73 -15.40 13.42
N SER A 114 -20.93 -16.69 13.71
CA SER A 114 -21.86 -17.57 12.98
C SER A 114 -21.63 -17.54 11.46
N GLN A 115 -20.36 -17.53 11.05
CA GLN A 115 -19.97 -17.45 9.65
C GLN A 115 -19.66 -18.82 9.03
N LEU A 116 -20.02 -19.91 9.73
CA LEU A 116 -19.88 -21.27 9.24
C LEU A 116 -21.10 -21.72 8.42
N PRO A 117 -20.92 -22.57 7.39
CA PRO A 117 -19.63 -23.02 6.84
C PRO A 117 -18.88 -21.89 6.13
N GLY A 118 -17.55 -21.95 6.14
CA GLY A 118 -16.70 -20.92 5.54
C GLY A 118 -15.32 -21.44 5.18
N TYR A 119 -14.43 -20.52 4.85
CA TYR A 119 -13.04 -20.77 4.47
C TYR A 119 -12.11 -19.90 5.30
N ILE A 120 -10.91 -20.41 5.56
CA ILE A 120 -9.79 -19.60 6.05
C ILE A 120 -8.72 -19.61 4.98
N TYR A 121 -8.42 -18.43 4.45
CA TYR A 121 -7.39 -18.20 3.44
C TYR A 121 -6.08 -17.82 4.11
N ALA A 122 -4.98 -18.44 3.69
CA ALA A 122 -3.62 -18.01 3.98
C ALA A 122 -3.14 -17.10 2.84
N VAL A 123 -2.66 -15.91 3.17
CA VAL A 123 -2.27 -14.87 2.20
C VAL A 123 -0.88 -14.36 2.56
N HIS A 124 -0.02 -14.23 1.54
CA HIS A 124 1.30 -13.64 1.73
C HIS A 124 1.17 -12.12 1.86
N ALA A 125 1.66 -11.53 2.95
CA ALA A 125 1.59 -10.10 3.20
C ALA A 125 2.55 -9.32 2.30
N THR A 126 2.07 -8.25 1.69
CA THR A 126 2.85 -7.36 0.81
C THR A 126 2.81 -5.94 1.34
N PRO A 127 3.54 -4.97 0.77
CA PRO A 127 3.64 -3.64 1.35
C PRO A 127 2.32 -2.88 1.49
N ASN A 128 1.21 -3.32 0.89
CA ASN A 128 -0.10 -2.73 1.17
C ASN A 128 -0.78 -3.23 2.46
N PHE A 129 -0.17 -4.17 3.17
CA PHE A 129 -0.60 -4.62 4.50
C PHE A 129 0.03 -3.74 5.56
N VAL A 130 -0.80 -3.19 6.43
CA VAL A 130 -0.39 -2.31 7.54
C VAL A 130 -0.77 -2.97 8.86
N SER A 131 0.11 -2.83 9.86
CA SER A 131 -0.17 -3.30 11.21
C SER A 131 -1.15 -2.35 11.89
N VAL A 132 -2.35 -2.83 12.23
CA VAL A 132 -3.37 -2.02 12.90
C VAL A 132 -2.87 -1.59 14.27
N ASP A 133 -2.31 -2.55 15.02
CA ASP A 133 -1.83 -2.33 16.39
C ASP A 133 -0.67 -1.34 16.44
N GLU A 134 0.30 -1.44 15.52
CA GLU A 134 1.42 -0.50 15.51
C GLU A 134 0.99 0.89 15.04
N SER A 135 0.05 0.96 14.09
CA SER A 135 -0.45 2.21 13.52
C SER A 135 -1.37 2.98 14.46
N LEU A 136 -2.21 2.29 15.25
CA LEU A 136 -3.16 2.91 16.18
C LEU A 136 -2.70 2.86 17.65
N ARG A 137 -1.70 2.04 17.97
CA ARG A 137 -1.13 1.87 19.32
C ARG A 137 -2.24 1.60 20.35
N TRP A 138 -2.32 2.39 21.41
CA TRP A 138 -3.30 2.23 22.48
C TRP A 138 -4.74 2.59 22.08
N PHE A 139 -4.96 3.08 20.84
CA PHE A 139 -6.29 3.31 20.29
C PHE A 139 -6.83 2.15 19.44
N ALA A 140 -6.02 1.11 19.19
CA ALA A 140 -6.50 -0.10 18.55
C ALA A 140 -7.54 -0.79 19.46
N LYS A 141 -8.68 -1.17 18.88
CA LYS A 141 -9.78 -1.86 19.56
C LYS A 141 -9.44 -3.33 19.78
N SER A 142 -8.75 -3.95 18.83
CA SER A 142 -8.48 -5.39 18.79
C SER A 142 -7.01 -5.74 19.07
N ARG A 143 -6.42 -5.17 20.13
CA ARG A 143 -4.98 -5.34 20.46
C ARG A 143 -4.52 -6.79 20.62
N ASP A 144 -5.42 -7.69 20.98
CA ASP A 144 -5.09 -9.12 21.15
C ASP A 144 -5.19 -9.92 19.83
N ALA A 145 -5.74 -9.30 18.79
CA ALA A 145 -5.93 -9.92 17.49
C ALA A 145 -4.70 -9.79 16.58
N GLN A 146 -3.81 -8.80 16.82
CA GLN A 146 -2.67 -8.52 15.94
C GLN A 146 -3.14 -8.46 14.49
N ASP A 147 -4.07 -7.53 14.25
CA ASP A 147 -4.76 -7.44 12.97
C ASP A 147 -3.92 -6.68 11.96
N TYR A 148 -4.00 -7.15 10.71
CA TYR A 148 -3.45 -6.46 9.56
C TYR A 148 -4.59 -5.95 8.69
N ALA A 149 -4.42 -4.75 8.18
CA ALA A 149 -5.36 -4.14 7.24
C ALA A 149 -4.66 -4.00 5.88
N ALA A 150 -5.23 -4.58 4.82
CA ALA A 150 -4.70 -4.38 3.48
C ALA A 150 -5.39 -3.18 2.82
N VAL A 151 -4.60 -2.19 2.37
CA VAL A 151 -5.10 -1.06 1.59
C VAL A 151 -5.42 -1.53 0.17
N GLY A 152 -6.64 -1.26 -0.31
CA GLY A 152 -7.04 -1.57 -1.68
C GLY A 152 -7.13 -3.08 -1.96
N HIS A 153 -6.64 -3.52 -3.12
CA HIS A 153 -6.84 -4.89 -3.63
C HIS A 153 -5.82 -5.91 -3.11
N VAL A 154 -6.31 -7.12 -2.80
CA VAL A 154 -5.48 -8.30 -2.55
C VAL A 154 -5.79 -9.35 -3.60
N GLY A 155 -4.84 -9.58 -4.52
CA GLY A 155 -5.01 -10.44 -5.68
C GLY A 155 -5.22 -11.91 -5.32
N PHE A 156 -6.00 -12.62 -6.14
CA PHE A 156 -6.12 -14.08 -5.99
C PHE A 156 -4.78 -14.79 -6.16
N ASP A 157 -3.86 -14.25 -6.97
CA ASP A 157 -2.49 -14.75 -7.13
C ASP A 157 -1.61 -14.54 -5.87
N GLN A 158 -2.07 -13.74 -4.90
CA GLN A 158 -1.41 -13.50 -3.60
C GLN A 158 -1.89 -14.48 -2.51
N VAL A 159 -3.03 -15.15 -2.74
CA VAL A 159 -3.57 -16.18 -1.84
C VAL A 159 -2.72 -17.44 -2.00
N MET A 160 -2.16 -17.95 -0.91
CA MET A 160 -1.26 -19.11 -0.93
C MET A 160 -2.05 -20.42 -0.92
N ALA A 161 -3.07 -20.50 -0.06
CA ALA A 161 -3.85 -21.70 0.19
C ALA A 161 -5.13 -21.38 0.98
N TRP A 162 -6.02 -22.37 1.14
CA TRP A 162 -7.19 -22.25 1.99
C TRP A 162 -7.55 -23.57 2.70
N ARG A 163 -8.38 -23.46 3.72
CA ARG A 163 -9.04 -24.60 4.38
C ARG A 163 -10.53 -24.34 4.52
N ARG A 164 -11.35 -25.33 4.20
CA ARG A 164 -12.80 -25.27 4.44
C ARG A 164 -13.11 -25.64 5.89
N ILE A 165 -13.98 -24.87 6.53
CA ILE A 165 -14.41 -25.07 7.92
C ILE A 165 -15.93 -25.31 7.94
N THR A 166 -16.36 -26.41 8.56
CA THR A 166 -17.78 -26.75 8.72
C THR A 166 -18.06 -27.27 10.13
N TYR A 167 -19.33 -27.39 10.50
CA TYR A 167 -19.72 -28.14 11.69
C TYR A 167 -19.51 -29.64 11.48
N ASP A 168 -19.11 -30.34 12.54
CA ASP A 168 -19.20 -31.78 12.58
C ASP A 168 -20.66 -32.20 12.78
N GLN A 169 -21.21 -32.89 11.79
CA GLN A 169 -22.59 -33.38 11.84
C GLN A 169 -22.77 -34.51 12.86
N TYR A 170 -21.70 -35.19 13.24
CA TYR A 170 -21.72 -36.34 14.14
C TYR A 170 -21.35 -35.98 15.58
N SER A 171 -20.74 -34.80 15.79
CA SER A 171 -20.33 -34.32 17.11
C SER A 171 -20.76 -32.86 17.31
N PRO A 172 -21.99 -32.61 17.81
CA PRO A 172 -22.50 -31.26 18.01
C PRO A 172 -21.55 -30.40 18.86
N GLY A 173 -21.16 -29.24 18.33
CA GLY A 173 -20.20 -28.33 18.96
C GLY A 173 -18.75 -28.47 18.45
N ASN A 174 -18.41 -29.54 17.74
CA ASN A 174 -17.08 -29.70 17.13
C ASN A 174 -17.04 -29.13 15.71
N LEU A 175 -15.85 -28.69 15.29
CA LEU A 175 -15.59 -28.27 13.92
C LEU A 175 -14.90 -29.37 13.12
N LEU A 176 -15.28 -29.49 11.86
CA LEU A 176 -14.51 -30.19 10.85
C LEU A 176 -13.64 -29.16 10.11
N ILE A 177 -12.33 -29.33 10.25
CA ILE A 177 -11.32 -28.52 9.56
C ILE A 177 -10.82 -29.34 8.37
N GLY A 178 -11.14 -28.89 7.16
CA GLY A 178 -10.69 -29.53 5.92
C GLY A 178 -9.17 -29.57 5.77
N ALA A 179 -8.70 -30.37 4.82
CA ALA A 179 -7.30 -30.37 4.41
C ALA A 179 -6.88 -29.00 3.85
N VAL A 180 -5.58 -28.74 3.85
CA VAL A 180 -5.01 -27.58 3.17
C VAL A 180 -5.09 -27.80 1.67
N GLU A 181 -5.74 -26.87 0.98
CA GLU A 181 -5.82 -26.81 -0.47
C GLU A 181 -4.92 -25.67 -0.97
N GLU A 182 -3.91 -26.02 -1.76
CA GLU A 182 -2.93 -25.06 -2.29
C GLU A 182 -3.50 -24.32 -3.50
N ASN A 183 -3.21 -23.02 -3.57
CA ASN A 183 -3.58 -22.23 -4.73
C ASN A 183 -2.55 -22.40 -5.85
N SER A 184 -2.91 -23.11 -6.92
CA SER A 184 -2.05 -23.27 -8.10
C SER A 184 -1.76 -21.95 -8.84
N PHE A 185 -2.48 -20.87 -8.52
CA PHE A 185 -2.25 -19.53 -9.06
C PHE A 185 -1.38 -18.64 -8.17
N TYR A 186 -0.90 -19.14 -7.02
CA TYR A 186 -0.02 -18.37 -6.15
C TYR A 186 1.28 -18.02 -6.88
N ASN A 187 1.54 -16.71 -7.05
CA ASN A 187 2.73 -16.23 -7.75
C ASN A 187 3.91 -16.09 -6.78
N LYS A 188 4.53 -17.22 -6.45
CA LYS A 188 5.63 -17.28 -5.48
C LYS A 188 6.78 -16.31 -5.82
N SER A 189 7.24 -16.26 -7.06
CA SER A 189 8.36 -15.39 -7.46
C SER A 189 8.05 -13.89 -7.30
N ARG A 190 6.77 -13.52 -7.34
CA ARG A 190 6.32 -12.14 -7.09
C ARG A 190 6.29 -11.79 -5.61
N TYR A 191 5.91 -12.72 -4.74
CA TYR A 191 5.57 -12.41 -3.35
C TYR A 191 6.57 -12.92 -2.32
N GLU A 192 7.41 -13.92 -2.62
CA GLU A 192 8.25 -14.60 -1.61
C GLU A 192 9.22 -13.69 -0.84
N ASN A 193 9.62 -12.56 -1.44
CA ASN A 193 10.52 -11.58 -0.84
C ASN A 193 9.80 -10.31 -0.35
N GLU A 194 8.47 -10.29 -0.43
CA GLU A 194 7.66 -9.16 0.02
C GLU A 194 7.33 -9.29 1.52
N ALA A 195 7.14 -8.14 2.15
CA ALA A 195 6.74 -8.00 3.55
C ALA A 195 5.64 -6.93 3.69
N TRP A 196 4.90 -6.94 4.80
CA TRP A 196 4.02 -5.82 5.16
C TRP A 196 4.81 -4.52 5.41
N SER A 197 4.15 -3.37 5.38
CA SER A 197 4.84 -2.08 5.60
C SER A 197 5.08 -1.74 7.08
N GLY A 198 4.37 -2.42 8.00
CA GLY A 198 4.42 -2.14 9.43
C GLY A 198 3.48 -1.00 9.81
N ALA A 199 3.96 -0.08 10.65
CA ALA A 199 3.20 1.06 11.16
C ALA A 199 3.03 2.19 10.11
N GLU A 200 1.79 2.63 9.91
CA GLU A 200 1.42 3.72 8.98
C GLU A 200 0.51 4.73 9.68
N TYR A 201 1.09 5.62 10.50
CA TYR A 201 0.34 6.57 11.33
C TYR A 201 -0.55 7.52 10.51
N GLN A 202 -0.16 7.84 9.27
CA GLN A 202 -0.91 8.71 8.36
C GLN A 202 -2.25 8.08 7.95
N LEU A 203 -2.38 6.75 8.01
CA LEU A 203 -3.61 6.03 7.69
C LEU A 203 -4.60 5.97 8.85
N ALA A 204 -4.18 6.34 10.07
CA ALA A 204 -5.04 6.29 11.25
C ALA A 204 -6.32 7.11 11.09
N VAL A 205 -6.20 8.36 10.61
CA VAL A 205 -7.29 9.33 10.35
C VAL A 205 -8.36 9.30 11.43
N PHE A 206 -8.00 9.84 12.60
CA PHE A 206 -8.93 9.95 13.73
C PHE A 206 -10.03 10.98 13.47
N PRO A 207 -11.24 10.81 14.03
CA PRO A 207 -12.30 11.81 13.98
C PRO A 207 -11.86 13.18 14.55
N PRO A 208 -12.39 14.32 14.06
CA PRO A 208 -11.98 15.65 14.51
C PRO A 208 -12.08 15.89 16.03
N GLN A 209 -13.04 15.23 16.69
CA GLN A 209 -13.27 15.32 18.13
C GLN A 209 -12.44 14.35 18.98
N HIS A 210 -11.66 13.46 18.34
CA HIS A 210 -10.84 12.47 19.04
C HIS A 210 -9.65 13.15 19.74
N GLU A 211 -9.20 12.60 20.87
CA GLU A 211 -8.15 13.21 21.69
C GLU A 211 -6.81 13.38 20.95
N VAL A 212 -6.49 12.45 20.03
CA VAL A 212 -5.31 12.58 19.14
C VAL A 212 -5.32 13.90 18.38
N VAL A 213 -6.47 14.29 17.84
CA VAL A 213 -6.61 15.53 17.05
C VAL A 213 -6.70 16.75 17.97
N ARG A 214 -7.52 16.67 19.03
CA ARG A 214 -7.72 17.77 19.99
C ARG A 214 -6.42 18.16 20.69
N ASP A 215 -5.68 17.17 21.15
CA ASP A 215 -4.48 17.34 21.99
C ASP A 215 -3.19 17.24 21.17
N ARG A 216 -3.31 17.09 19.83
CA ARG A 216 -2.20 17.01 18.86
C ARG A 216 -1.16 15.95 19.21
N LEU A 217 -1.63 14.74 19.50
CA LEU A 217 -0.77 13.66 19.96
C LEU A 217 0.11 13.11 18.85
N GLN A 218 1.41 13.05 19.10
CA GLN A 218 2.39 12.37 18.24
C GLN A 218 2.28 10.84 18.42
N PRO A 219 2.55 10.04 17.38
CA PRO A 219 3.10 10.42 16.06
C PRO A 219 2.06 10.76 14.99
N TRP A 220 0.76 10.77 15.32
CA TRP A 220 -0.31 10.94 14.34
C TRP A 220 -0.52 12.39 13.88
N CYS A 221 -0.14 13.34 14.74
CA CYS A 221 -0.36 14.76 14.51
C CYS A 221 0.99 15.52 14.48
N ASP A 222 1.54 15.77 13.29
CA ASP A 222 2.55 16.81 13.08
C ASP A 222 1.91 18.16 12.72
N GLU A 223 2.73 19.21 12.53
CA GLU A 223 2.25 20.57 12.24
C GLU A 223 1.37 20.64 10.98
N GLU A 224 1.53 19.72 10.03
CA GLU A 224 0.84 19.72 8.75
C GLU A 224 -0.36 18.74 8.72
N ASN A 225 -0.31 17.63 9.45
CA ASN A 225 -1.21 16.48 9.32
C ASN A 225 -2.32 16.42 10.38
N CYS A 226 -2.33 17.30 11.38
CA CYS A 226 -3.32 17.21 12.45
C CYS A 226 -4.71 17.80 12.10
N GLN A 227 -4.85 18.54 10.99
CA GLN A 227 -6.15 19.01 10.53
C GLN A 227 -6.89 17.90 9.77
N PRO A 228 -8.22 17.72 9.93
CA PRO A 228 -8.96 16.63 9.28
C PRO A 228 -8.77 16.58 7.76
N ARG A 229 -8.76 17.74 7.08
CA ARG A 229 -8.51 17.81 5.63
C ARG A 229 -7.10 17.34 5.29
N SER A 230 -6.10 17.79 6.05
CA SER A 230 -4.70 17.38 5.84
C SER A 230 -4.50 15.89 6.15
N ALA A 231 -5.12 15.36 7.21
CA ALA A 231 -5.06 13.95 7.56
C ALA A 231 -5.62 13.06 6.43
N THR A 232 -6.74 13.45 5.80
CA THR A 232 -7.28 12.71 4.64
C THR A 232 -6.34 12.77 3.44
N VAL A 233 -5.72 13.92 3.17
CA VAL A 233 -4.73 14.06 2.09
C VAL A 233 -3.50 13.20 2.36
N ALA A 234 -2.98 13.22 3.59
CA ALA A 234 -1.84 12.40 4.01
C ALA A 234 -2.15 10.90 3.95
N ALA A 235 -3.35 10.50 4.39
CA ALA A 235 -3.80 9.11 4.30
C ALA A 235 -3.90 8.64 2.85
N LYS A 236 -4.47 9.46 1.98
CA LYS A 236 -4.56 9.15 0.55
C LYS A 236 -3.17 9.03 -0.09
N ALA A 237 -2.26 9.94 0.24
CA ALA A 237 -0.88 9.88 -0.24
C ALA A 237 -0.14 8.63 0.27
N ALA A 238 -0.33 8.26 1.55
CA ALA A 238 0.22 7.05 2.14
C ALA A 238 -0.35 5.79 1.47
N ALA A 239 -1.68 5.69 1.33
CA ALA A 239 -2.35 4.58 0.66
C ALA A 239 -1.83 4.39 -0.77
N LEU A 240 -1.72 5.48 -1.52
CA LEU A 240 -1.18 5.45 -2.87
C LEU A 240 0.29 5.05 -2.94
N ARG A 241 1.11 5.47 -1.97
CA ARG A 241 2.50 5.02 -1.87
C ARG A 241 2.58 3.50 -1.70
N LEU A 242 1.74 2.92 -0.84
CA LEU A 242 1.68 1.49 -0.59
C LEU A 242 1.13 0.70 -1.79
N LEU A 243 0.15 1.25 -2.51
CA LEU A 243 -0.34 0.64 -3.74
C LEU A 243 0.71 0.71 -4.86
N ALA A 244 1.38 1.86 -5.01
CA ALA A 244 2.41 2.09 -6.01
C ALA A 244 3.66 1.24 -5.81
N SER A 245 3.97 0.79 -4.58
CA SER A 245 5.10 -0.10 -4.33
C SER A 245 4.87 -1.53 -4.82
N LYS A 246 3.64 -1.88 -5.22
CA LYS A 246 3.32 -3.19 -5.82
C LYS A 246 3.31 -3.19 -7.35
N ILE A 247 3.57 -2.03 -7.97
CA ILE A 247 3.43 -1.82 -9.40
C ILE A 247 4.81 -1.69 -10.02
N ALA A 248 5.29 -2.79 -10.61
CA ALA A 248 6.56 -2.80 -11.32
C ALA A 248 6.48 -1.96 -12.60
N VAL A 249 7.50 -1.16 -12.86
CA VAL A 249 7.68 -0.36 -14.07
C VAL A 249 8.44 -1.20 -15.08
N ARG A 250 7.80 -1.52 -16.21
CA ARG A 250 8.39 -2.29 -17.31
C ARG A 250 9.26 -1.43 -18.21
N SER A 251 8.82 -0.21 -18.48
CA SER A 251 9.57 0.78 -19.26
C SER A 251 9.24 2.19 -18.81
N LEU A 252 10.18 3.12 -19.01
CA LEU A 252 10.02 4.53 -18.70
C LEU A 252 10.54 5.35 -19.88
N LYS A 253 9.73 6.29 -20.36
CA LYS A 253 10.14 7.29 -21.35
C LYS A 253 10.16 8.67 -20.73
N LEU A 254 11.13 9.46 -21.16
CA LEU A 254 11.29 10.85 -20.79
C LEU A 254 11.19 11.71 -22.04
N HIS A 255 10.27 12.66 -22.02
CA HIS A 255 10.13 13.71 -23.01
C HIS A 255 10.59 15.04 -22.40
N PHE A 256 11.53 15.70 -23.05
CA PHE A 256 12.11 16.96 -22.57
C PHE A 256 12.19 17.96 -23.71
N ARG A 257 11.66 19.17 -23.49
CA ARG A 257 11.68 20.25 -24.49
C ARG A 257 12.28 21.52 -23.93
N LEU A 258 13.14 22.15 -24.73
CA LEU A 258 13.61 23.51 -24.50
C LEU A 258 12.67 24.50 -25.20
N SER A 259 12.52 25.68 -24.60
CA SER A 259 11.72 26.75 -25.19
C SER A 259 12.33 27.23 -26.51
N GLN A 260 11.48 27.75 -27.40
CA GLN A 260 11.90 28.37 -28.66
C GLN A 260 12.39 29.82 -28.48
N ASP A 261 12.33 30.36 -27.27
CA ASP A 261 12.82 31.70 -26.97
C ASP A 261 14.29 31.86 -27.39
N THR A 262 14.64 33.08 -27.81
CA THR A 262 16.03 33.43 -28.12
C THR A 262 16.91 33.18 -26.90
N LEU A 263 18.04 32.48 -27.10
CA LEU A 263 18.98 32.07 -26.05
C LEU A 263 18.47 30.99 -25.08
N ALA A 264 17.36 30.30 -25.37
CA ALA A 264 16.85 29.24 -24.49
C ALA A 264 17.72 27.96 -24.46
N GLY A 265 18.73 27.86 -25.33
CA GLY A 265 19.72 26.78 -25.33
C GLY A 265 20.82 26.98 -24.28
N THR A 266 21.81 26.08 -24.29
CA THR A 266 23.04 26.22 -23.47
C THR A 266 24.22 25.56 -24.15
N PHE A 267 25.44 26.01 -23.87
CA PHE A 267 26.68 25.36 -24.29
C PHE A 267 27.12 24.19 -23.40
N ASP A 268 26.39 23.91 -22.33
CA ASP A 268 26.72 22.90 -21.33
C ASP A 268 25.85 21.63 -21.50
N SER A 269 26.01 20.64 -20.61
CA SER A 269 25.15 19.44 -20.65
C SER A 269 23.96 19.57 -19.71
N ILE A 270 22.78 19.21 -20.22
CA ILE A 270 21.56 19.07 -19.42
C ILE A 270 21.38 17.58 -19.10
N LEU A 271 21.19 17.27 -17.82
CA LEU A 271 20.90 15.94 -17.33
C LEU A 271 19.62 15.93 -16.50
N VAL A 272 19.03 14.75 -16.35
CA VAL A 272 17.86 14.53 -15.51
C VAL A 272 18.12 13.36 -14.56
N ARG A 273 17.60 13.45 -13.34
CA ARG A 273 17.42 12.31 -12.43
C ARG A 273 15.94 12.12 -12.13
N ILE A 274 15.48 10.87 -12.14
CA ILE A 274 14.11 10.47 -11.83
C ILE A 274 14.18 9.56 -10.59
N GLY A 275 13.52 9.97 -9.50
CA GLY A 275 13.69 9.33 -8.19
C GLY A 275 15.16 9.27 -7.80
N GLU A 276 15.64 8.06 -7.53
CA GLU A 276 17.05 7.80 -7.19
C GLU A 276 17.92 7.31 -8.35
N SER A 277 17.47 7.45 -9.60
CA SER A 277 18.25 7.08 -10.78
C SER A 277 19.64 7.74 -10.81
N LEU A 278 20.59 7.13 -11.54
CA LEU A 278 21.78 7.82 -12.00
C LEU A 278 21.41 9.02 -12.90
N PRO A 279 22.29 10.05 -13.00
CA PRO A 279 22.06 11.16 -13.93
C PRO A 279 22.03 10.71 -15.40
N ILE A 280 20.92 10.99 -16.08
CA ILE A 280 20.67 10.66 -17.49
C ILE A 280 20.99 11.91 -18.33
N THR A 281 21.91 11.81 -19.29
CA THR A 281 22.26 12.96 -20.16
C THR A 281 21.21 13.17 -21.24
N ILE A 282 20.50 14.30 -21.19
CA ILE A 282 19.47 14.68 -22.15
C ILE A 282 20.08 15.42 -23.33
N PHE A 283 20.92 16.40 -23.07
CA PHE A 283 21.55 17.19 -24.14
C PHE A 283 23.02 17.46 -23.86
N LYS A 284 23.77 17.71 -24.94
CA LYS A 284 25.14 18.19 -24.91
C LYS A 284 25.24 19.43 -25.80
N SER A 285 25.26 20.61 -25.20
CA SER A 285 25.24 21.90 -25.90
C SER A 285 24.00 22.09 -26.79
N PRO A 286 22.75 21.97 -26.28
CA PRO A 286 21.55 22.13 -27.10
C PRO A 286 21.27 23.58 -27.50
N ASP A 287 20.67 23.79 -28.67
CA ASP A 287 20.08 25.07 -29.06
C ASP A 287 18.64 25.22 -28.54
N SER A 288 18.08 26.43 -28.66
CA SER A 288 16.67 26.72 -28.38
C SER A 288 15.74 25.85 -29.25
N GLY A 289 14.61 25.45 -28.68
CA GLY A 289 13.58 24.64 -29.35
C GLY A 289 13.93 23.16 -29.49
N TRP A 290 15.10 22.71 -29.04
CA TRP A 290 15.45 21.30 -29.08
C TRP A 290 14.54 20.48 -28.17
N GLU A 291 14.16 19.30 -28.68
CA GLU A 291 13.38 18.32 -27.94
C GLU A 291 14.07 16.95 -27.98
N ARG A 292 13.78 16.13 -26.97
CA ARG A 292 14.25 14.74 -26.92
C ARG A 292 13.19 13.84 -26.30
N HIS A 293 12.97 12.71 -26.96
CA HIS A 293 12.18 11.58 -26.48
C HIS A 293 13.17 10.45 -26.22
N LEU A 294 13.28 10.02 -24.96
CA LEU A 294 14.29 9.06 -24.53
C LEU A 294 13.61 7.88 -23.85
N ASP A 295 13.82 6.69 -24.40
CA ASP A 295 13.59 5.45 -23.66
C ASP A 295 14.71 5.30 -22.62
N VAL A 296 14.33 5.30 -21.34
CA VAL A 296 15.27 5.20 -20.24
C VAL A 296 15.75 3.76 -20.14
N ASP A 297 17.06 3.55 -20.23
CA ASP A 297 17.68 2.26 -19.89
C ASP A 297 17.51 2.03 -18.39
N MET A 298 16.48 1.27 -18.02
CA MET A 298 16.10 1.02 -16.63
C MET A 298 17.25 0.36 -15.85
N LYS A 299 17.97 -0.58 -16.48
CA LYS A 299 19.06 -1.32 -15.85
C LYS A 299 20.25 -0.41 -15.56
N TYR A 300 20.61 0.43 -16.52
CA TYR A 300 21.68 1.41 -16.32
C TYR A 300 21.28 2.49 -15.31
N ALA A 301 20.07 3.02 -15.42
CA ALA A 301 19.62 4.16 -14.63
C ALA A 301 19.34 3.80 -13.17
N PHE A 302 18.80 2.60 -12.90
CA PHE A 302 18.33 2.22 -11.57
C PHE A 302 19.00 0.96 -10.99
N GLY A 303 19.77 0.22 -11.80
CA GLY A 303 20.37 -1.05 -11.39
C GLY A 303 19.58 -2.27 -11.86
N PRO A 304 20.00 -3.48 -11.48
CA PRO A 304 19.41 -4.73 -11.96
C PRO A 304 18.06 -5.07 -11.31
N GLU A 305 17.75 -4.45 -10.16
CA GLU A 305 16.55 -4.75 -9.40
C GLU A 305 15.30 -4.16 -10.08
N PRO A 306 14.13 -4.81 -9.95
CA PRO A 306 12.87 -4.25 -10.38
C PRO A 306 12.61 -2.88 -9.74
N ILE A 307 12.09 -1.95 -10.54
CA ILE A 307 11.69 -0.63 -10.07
C ILE A 307 10.18 -0.57 -10.00
N PHE A 308 9.67 -0.02 -8.91
CA PHE A 308 8.25 0.17 -8.69
C PHE A 308 7.86 1.62 -8.88
N LEU A 309 6.59 1.86 -9.13
CA LEU A 309 6.05 3.21 -9.34
C LEU A 309 6.33 4.11 -8.13
N ALA A 310 6.31 3.55 -6.92
CA ALA A 310 6.67 4.27 -5.68
C ALA A 310 8.13 4.74 -5.63
N ASN A 311 9.04 4.20 -6.44
CA ASN A 311 10.43 4.66 -6.51
C ASN A 311 10.61 5.91 -7.38
N LEU A 312 9.61 6.26 -8.21
CA LEU A 312 9.65 7.42 -9.11
C LEU A 312 9.20 8.70 -8.38
N THR A 313 9.85 9.03 -7.26
CA THR A 313 9.40 10.02 -6.27
C THR A 313 9.71 11.49 -6.61
N GLY A 314 10.44 11.75 -7.69
CA GLY A 314 10.82 13.12 -8.03
C GLY A 314 11.56 13.26 -9.34
N LEU A 315 11.65 14.50 -9.79
CA LEU A 315 12.34 14.88 -11.01
C LEU A 315 13.32 16.00 -10.67
N ARG A 316 14.59 15.81 -11.05
CA ARG A 316 15.65 16.80 -10.83
C ARG A 316 16.31 17.10 -12.18
N ILE A 317 16.40 18.38 -12.51
CA ILE A 317 17.19 18.85 -13.66
C ILE A 317 18.57 19.20 -13.13
N LEU A 318 19.60 18.65 -13.77
CA LEU A 318 20.99 18.91 -13.45
C LEU A 318 21.65 19.60 -14.63
N HIS A 319 22.48 20.57 -14.29
CA HIS A 319 23.29 21.31 -15.24
C HIS A 319 24.76 20.95 -15.00
N ARG A 320 25.45 20.47 -16.04
CA ARG A 320 26.87 20.11 -15.96
C ARG A 320 27.71 21.07 -16.78
N ARG A 321 28.37 21.98 -16.07
CA ARG A 321 29.29 22.96 -16.65
C ARG A 321 30.72 22.44 -16.73
N ARG A 322 31.37 22.64 -17.88
CA ARG A 322 32.80 22.33 -18.08
C ARG A 322 33.69 23.49 -17.67
N ARG A 323 34.87 23.20 -17.12
CA ARG A 323 35.89 24.21 -16.81
C ARG A 323 36.41 24.83 -18.12
N GLY A 324 36.65 26.14 -18.12
CA GLY A 324 37.30 26.85 -19.23
C GLY A 324 36.37 27.53 -20.24
N ARG A 325 35.04 27.48 -20.07
CA ARG A 325 34.10 28.30 -20.84
C ARG A 325 33.87 29.66 -20.17
N ILE A 326 33.98 30.73 -20.94
CA ILE A 326 34.01 32.13 -20.47
C ILE A 326 32.61 32.60 -20.00
N TRP A 327 31.54 32.12 -20.63
CA TRP A 327 30.18 32.59 -20.36
C TRP A 327 29.31 31.45 -19.80
N PRO A 328 28.89 31.51 -18.52
CA PRO A 328 27.83 30.64 -18.03
C PRO A 328 26.51 31.09 -18.63
N ASP A 329 25.77 30.17 -19.22
CA ASP A 329 24.42 30.39 -19.74
C ASP A 329 23.38 29.62 -18.93
N ASP A 330 22.24 30.28 -18.74
CA ASP A 330 21.02 29.62 -18.30
C ASP A 330 20.29 29.11 -19.55
N PHE A 331 19.40 28.15 -19.39
CA PHE A 331 18.55 27.64 -20.46
C PHE A 331 17.09 27.66 -20.04
N LYS A 332 16.17 27.71 -21.00
CA LYS A 332 14.74 27.76 -20.72
C LYS A 332 14.08 26.43 -21.06
N VAL A 333 13.49 25.79 -20.05
CA VAL A 333 12.74 24.54 -20.20
C VAL A 333 11.28 24.88 -20.50
N ASP A 334 10.79 24.37 -21.63
CA ASP A 334 9.39 24.51 -22.03
C ASP A 334 8.54 23.45 -21.33
N GLY A 335 8.95 22.18 -21.38
CA GLY A 335 8.14 21.09 -20.83
C GLY A 335 8.89 19.80 -20.58
N ILE A 336 8.41 19.03 -19.61
CA ILE A 336 8.84 17.67 -19.29
C ILE A 336 7.61 16.78 -19.13
N ARG A 337 7.62 15.61 -19.76
CA ARG A 337 6.59 14.56 -19.62
C ARG A 337 7.28 13.22 -19.36
N LEU A 338 6.73 12.42 -18.46
CA LEU A 338 7.15 11.03 -18.24
C LEU A 338 6.03 10.10 -18.68
N GLU A 339 6.38 8.98 -19.29
CA GLU A 339 5.47 7.91 -19.70
C GLU A 339 6.01 6.58 -19.15
N ALA A 340 5.17 5.75 -18.54
CA ALA A 340 5.58 4.46 -18.00
C ALA A 340 4.60 3.35 -18.41
N LEU A 341 5.15 2.21 -18.81
CA LEU A 341 4.40 0.95 -18.90
C LEU A 341 4.58 0.20 -17.57
N THR A 342 3.50 -0.35 -17.04
CA THR A 342 3.52 -1.01 -15.72
C THR A 342 3.13 -2.48 -15.82
N SER A 343 3.34 -3.25 -14.76
CA SER A 343 2.89 -4.64 -14.68
C SER A 343 1.37 -4.81 -14.65
N LEU A 344 0.59 -3.73 -14.49
CA LEU A 344 -0.87 -3.79 -14.41
C LEU A 344 -1.57 -3.69 -15.77
N SER A 345 -0.95 -3.04 -16.75
CA SER A 345 -1.57 -2.74 -18.05
C SER A 345 -0.52 -2.48 -19.12
N ASP A 346 -0.87 -2.78 -20.37
CA ASP A 346 -0.10 -2.40 -21.57
C ASP A 346 -0.41 -0.96 -22.05
N VAL A 347 -1.39 -0.29 -21.44
CA VAL A 347 -1.60 1.14 -21.65
C VAL A 347 -0.56 1.93 -20.85
N PRO A 348 0.06 2.99 -21.39
CA PRO A 348 0.96 3.82 -20.62
C PRO A 348 0.22 4.69 -19.61
N ILE A 349 0.87 4.93 -18.47
CA ILE A 349 0.53 6.01 -17.54
C ILE A 349 1.54 7.13 -17.69
N GLU A 350 1.12 8.37 -17.40
CA GLU A 350 1.96 9.54 -17.61
C GLU A 350 1.96 10.52 -16.44
N VAL A 351 3.08 11.24 -16.31
CA VAL A 351 3.18 12.48 -15.53
C VAL A 351 3.30 13.63 -16.50
N ASN A 352 2.21 14.39 -16.67
CA ASN A 352 2.13 15.50 -17.62
C ASN A 352 2.08 16.89 -16.95
N LYS A 353 2.05 16.97 -15.61
CA LYS A 353 1.94 18.24 -14.87
C LYS A 353 3.13 19.19 -15.07
N PHE A 354 4.22 18.72 -15.66
CA PHE A 354 5.39 19.53 -16.01
C PHE A 354 5.49 19.82 -17.51
N ASN A 355 4.46 19.52 -18.31
CA ASN A 355 4.50 19.68 -19.76
C ASN A 355 4.51 21.16 -20.22
N SER A 356 4.25 22.10 -19.32
CA SER A 356 4.25 23.55 -19.57
C SER A 356 4.92 24.29 -18.41
N MET A 357 6.22 24.10 -18.27
CA MET A 357 7.05 24.70 -17.22
C MET A 357 7.43 26.16 -17.51
N GLU A 358 7.78 26.47 -18.76
CA GLU A 358 8.20 27.80 -19.23
C GLU A 358 9.20 28.51 -18.30
N ARG A 359 10.30 27.84 -17.96
CA ARG A 359 11.19 28.28 -16.87
C ARG A 359 12.67 28.33 -17.25
N TRP A 360 13.29 29.48 -16.99
CA TRP A 360 14.75 29.64 -17.00
C TRP A 360 15.38 28.95 -15.79
N VAL A 361 16.38 28.11 -16.05
CA VAL A 361 17.15 27.39 -15.04
C VAL A 361 18.62 27.33 -15.50
N GLY A 362 19.54 27.25 -14.54
CA GLY A 362 20.95 27.20 -14.85
C GLY A 362 21.81 27.41 -13.62
N THR A 363 23.12 27.39 -13.82
CA THR A 363 24.08 27.66 -12.75
C THR A 363 25.38 28.17 -13.33
N ARG A 364 26.07 29.01 -12.55
CA ARG A 364 27.41 29.49 -12.87
C ARG A 364 28.50 28.61 -12.25
N GLU A 365 28.15 27.63 -11.44
CA GLU A 365 29.16 26.77 -10.80
C GLU A 365 29.67 25.70 -11.76
N VAL A 366 30.97 25.37 -11.68
CA VAL A 366 31.57 24.26 -12.44
C VAL A 366 31.16 22.92 -11.83
N GLY A 367 31.00 21.90 -12.66
CA GLY A 367 30.60 20.56 -12.22
C GLY A 367 29.10 20.31 -12.43
N VAL A 368 28.57 19.28 -11.77
CA VAL A 368 27.16 18.90 -11.87
C VAL A 368 26.38 19.52 -10.72
N LYS A 369 25.37 20.33 -11.03
CA LYS A 369 24.53 20.99 -10.02
C LYS A 369 23.06 20.76 -10.30
N VAL A 370 22.26 20.60 -9.25
CA VAL A 370 20.81 20.57 -9.37
C VAL A 370 20.32 22.00 -9.53
N VAL A 371 19.67 22.28 -10.67
CA VAL A 371 19.17 23.63 -11.00
C VAL A 371 17.65 23.73 -10.86
N TRP A 372 16.96 22.58 -10.80
CA TRP A 372 15.54 22.50 -10.54
C TRP A 372 15.17 21.14 -9.95
N ARG A 373 14.16 21.11 -9.08
CA ARG A 373 13.60 19.89 -8.52
C ARG A 373 12.10 20.02 -8.27
N LYS A 374 11.36 18.95 -8.54
CA LYS A 374 9.98 18.77 -8.08
C LYS A 374 9.71 17.33 -7.66
N GLN A 375 8.78 17.18 -6.72
CA GLN A 375 8.32 15.88 -6.27
C GLN A 375 7.29 15.32 -7.26
N ILE A 376 7.36 14.02 -7.44
CA ILE A 376 6.36 13.21 -8.14
C ILE A 376 5.78 12.27 -7.08
N SER A 377 4.46 12.26 -6.97
CA SER A 377 3.74 11.27 -6.18
C SER A 377 3.04 10.29 -7.12
N ALA A 378 2.56 9.19 -6.56
CA ALA A 378 1.72 8.23 -7.26
C ALA A 378 0.47 8.91 -7.90
N GLU A 379 -0.09 9.96 -7.29
CA GLU A 379 -1.25 10.69 -7.83
C GLU A 379 -0.99 11.42 -9.15
N ASP A 380 0.28 11.71 -9.43
CA ASP A 380 0.63 12.44 -10.64
C ASP A 380 0.57 11.56 -11.89
N TRP A 381 0.55 10.23 -11.72
CA TRP A 381 0.47 9.26 -12.79
C TRP A 381 -0.98 9.03 -13.22
N LYS A 382 -1.28 9.29 -14.48
CA LYS A 382 -2.62 9.20 -15.06
C LYS A 382 -2.61 8.36 -16.33
N TRP A 383 -3.69 7.64 -16.61
CA TRP A 383 -3.90 7.05 -17.93
C TRP A 383 -4.10 8.18 -18.95
N GLU A 384 -3.57 7.98 -20.17
CA GLU A 384 -3.81 8.87 -21.31
C GLU A 384 -5.27 8.82 -21.78
#